data_AF-A0A8J3F4E1-F1
#
_entry.id   AF-A0A8J3F4E1-F1
#
_cell.length_a   1.000
_cell.length_b   1.000
_cell.length_c   1.000
_cell.angle_alpha   90.00
_cell.angle_beta   90.00
_cell.angle_gamma   90.00
#
_symmetry.space_group_name_H-M   'P 1'
#
loop_
_entity.id
_entity.type
_entity.pdbx_description
1 polymer ?
#
loop_
_entity_poly.entity_id
_entity_poly.type
_entity_poly.pdbx_seq_one_letter_code
_entity_poly.pdbx_strand_id
1 'polypeptide(L)'
;MYGGQSAAFSFPDGKMAWKRVAEVDAMSQITHQADPVKRARLRWRARRGLLENDLIITRFLDGHEETLSDEEVDAFSMLMELPDNDLLNLLLARNEPEGEVDLPHVRALLARMRAV
;
A
#
# COMPACT_ATOMS: atom_id res chain seq x y z
N MET A 1 16.99 18.50 28.62
CA MET A 1 17.39 17.09 28.62
C MET A 1 16.22 16.28 29.16
N TYR A 2 15.37 15.72 28.28
CA TYR A 2 14.20 14.94 28.70
C TYR A 2 14.58 13.47 28.82
N GLY A 3 14.58 12.96 30.06
CA GLY A 3 14.73 11.53 30.36
C GLY A 3 13.43 10.79 30.05
N GLY A 4 13.53 9.70 29.29
CA GLY A 4 12.44 8.75 29.12
C GLY A 4 12.12 8.10 30.47
N GLN A 5 10.92 8.32 30.97
CA GLN A 5 10.46 7.68 32.20
C GLN A 5 10.03 6.24 31.88
N SER A 6 10.85 5.27 32.28
CA SER A 6 10.43 3.88 32.44
C SER A 6 9.83 3.71 33.84
N ALA A 7 8.59 3.22 33.93
CA ALA A 7 7.97 2.86 35.20
C ALA A 7 7.94 1.33 35.35
N ALA A 8 8.51 0.82 36.44
CA ALA A 8 8.40 -0.59 36.81
C ALA A 8 7.12 -0.82 37.62
N PHE A 9 6.32 -1.83 37.27
CA PHE A 9 5.18 -2.27 38.06
C PHE A 9 5.44 -3.66 38.63
N SER A 10 5.21 -3.82 39.94
CA SER A 10 5.41 -5.08 40.66
C SER A 10 4.10 -5.85 40.74
N PHE A 11 4.11 -7.11 40.28
CA PHE A 11 3.00 -8.02 40.52
C PHE A 11 3.10 -8.65 41.93
N PRO A 12 1.98 -9.14 42.50
CA PRO A 12 1.94 -9.76 43.83
C PRO A 12 2.79 -11.04 43.96
N ASP A 13 3.23 -11.64 42.85
CA ASP A 13 4.04 -12.87 42.80
C ASP A 13 5.56 -12.61 42.70
N GLY A 14 5.99 -11.34 42.80
CA GLY A 14 7.41 -10.96 42.81
C GLY A 14 8.10 -11.03 41.44
N LYS A 15 7.37 -11.25 40.34
CA LYS A 15 7.95 -11.23 39.00
C LYS A 15 8.08 -9.80 38.46
N MET A 16 9.29 -9.45 38.02
CA MET A 16 9.57 -8.21 37.29
C MET A 16 9.33 -8.44 35.80
N ALA A 17 8.20 -7.97 35.26
CA ALA A 17 7.90 -8.05 33.84
C ALA A 17 8.29 -6.74 33.13
N TRP A 18 9.23 -6.84 32.19
CA TRP A 18 9.60 -5.71 31.34
C TRP A 18 8.57 -5.68 30.20
N LYS A 19 7.67 -4.69 30.17
CA LYS A 19 6.81 -4.50 29.00
C LYS A 19 7.71 -4.01 27.86
N ARG A 20 8.14 -4.93 26.98
CA ARG A 20 8.89 -4.61 25.75
C ARG A 20 8.18 -3.47 25.03
N VAL A 21 8.97 -2.55 24.47
CA VAL A 21 8.57 -1.44 23.58
C VAL A 21 7.89 -1.93 22.28
N ALA A 22 7.37 -3.15 22.23
CA ALA A 22 6.74 -3.75 21.06
C ALA A 22 5.24 -3.43 20.91
N GLU A 23 4.65 -2.63 21.81
CA GLU A 23 3.22 -2.26 21.74
C GLU A 23 2.97 -0.89 21.12
N VAL A 24 4.03 -0.13 20.80
CA VAL A 24 3.91 1.21 20.19
C VAL A 24 3.96 1.21 18.65
N ASP A 25 4.25 0.07 18.01
CA ASP A 25 4.17 -0.08 16.53
C ASP A 25 2.76 -0.47 16.03
N ALA A 26 1.81 -0.71 16.94
CA ALA A 26 0.46 -1.16 16.59
C ALA A 26 -0.54 -0.02 16.29
N MET A 27 -0.11 1.26 16.22
CA MET A 27 -1.02 2.42 16.23
C MET A 27 -0.79 3.46 15.12
N SER A 28 -0.56 3.04 13.88
CA SER A 28 -0.70 3.93 12.71
C SER A 28 -1.30 3.26 11.46
N GLN A 29 -2.17 2.26 11.62
CA GLN A 29 -2.82 1.61 10.48
C GLN A 29 -4.29 2.02 10.40
N ILE A 30 -4.57 3.20 9.85
CA ILE A 30 -5.89 3.43 9.25
C ILE A 30 -5.87 2.73 7.89
N THR A 31 -6.00 1.41 7.92
CA THR A 31 -5.98 0.55 6.74
C THR A 31 -7.01 1.04 5.73
N HIS A 32 -6.61 1.23 4.47
CA HIS A 32 -7.48 1.52 3.33
C HIS A 32 -8.69 0.59 3.30
N GLN A 33 -8.47 -0.68 3.63
CA GLN A 33 -9.48 -1.74 3.62
C GLN A 33 -10.63 -1.52 4.61
N ALA A 34 -10.39 -0.79 5.72
CA ALA A 34 -11.41 -0.54 6.73
C ALA A 34 -12.40 0.57 6.33
N ASP A 35 -12.08 1.38 5.32
CA ASP A 35 -12.91 2.50 4.88
C ASP A 35 -13.54 2.20 3.50
N PRO A 36 -14.87 1.96 3.44
CA PRO A 36 -15.55 1.68 2.18
C PRO A 36 -15.47 2.84 1.18
N VAL A 37 -15.31 4.09 1.65
CA VAL A 37 -15.16 5.26 0.78
C VAL A 37 -13.79 5.25 0.09
N LYS A 38 -12.74 4.86 0.80
CA LYS A 38 -11.39 4.75 0.21
C LYS A 38 -11.34 3.66 -0.85
N ARG A 39 -11.94 2.50 -0.58
CA ARG A 39 -12.07 1.40 -1.55
C ARG A 39 -12.85 1.81 -2.80
N ALA A 40 -14.00 2.45 -2.62
CA ALA A 40 -14.80 2.96 -3.72
C ALA A 40 -14.03 3.99 -4.57
N ARG A 41 -13.23 4.86 -3.94
CA ARG A 41 -12.38 5.83 -4.65
C ARG A 41 -11.29 5.14 -5.47
N LEU A 42 -10.68 4.08 -4.96
CA LEU A 42 -9.67 3.30 -5.67
C LEU A 42 -10.26 2.65 -6.93
N ARG A 43 -11.43 2.00 -6.80
CA ARG A 43 -12.18 1.45 -7.94
C ARG A 43 -12.60 2.52 -8.95
N TRP A 44 -12.95 3.72 -8.49
CA TRP A 44 -13.29 4.82 -9.39
C TRP A 44 -12.08 5.30 -10.20
N ARG A 45 -10.90 5.41 -9.59
CA ARG A 45 -9.64 5.79 -10.27
C ARG A 45 -9.14 4.75 -11.27
N ALA A 46 -9.49 3.49 -11.08
CA ALA A 46 -9.12 2.40 -11.99
C ALA A 46 -9.76 2.51 -13.39
N ARG A 47 -10.82 3.32 -13.54
CA ARG A 47 -11.54 3.48 -14.82
C ARG A 47 -10.72 4.30 -15.80
N ARG A 48 -10.33 3.69 -16.93
CA ARG A 48 -9.48 4.33 -17.95
C ARG A 48 -10.18 4.52 -19.29
N GLY A 49 -9.67 5.46 -20.08
CA GLY A 49 -10.12 5.69 -21.46
C GLY A 49 -9.61 4.61 -22.42
N LEU A 50 -8.47 4.01 -22.10
CA LEU A 50 -7.87 2.92 -22.87
C LEU A 50 -8.31 1.56 -22.32
N LEU A 51 -8.95 0.76 -23.18
CA LEU A 51 -9.57 -0.52 -22.80
C LEU A 51 -8.56 -1.51 -22.22
N GLU A 52 -7.35 -1.58 -22.79
CA GLU A 52 -6.30 -2.47 -22.34
C GLU A 52 -5.89 -2.18 -20.89
N ASN A 53 -5.75 -0.89 -20.54
CA ASN A 53 -5.46 -0.50 -19.17
C ASN A 53 -6.60 -0.88 -18.23
N ASP A 54 -7.84 -0.57 -18.64
CA ASP A 54 -9.03 -0.84 -17.83
C ASP A 54 -9.17 -2.34 -17.52
N LEU A 55 -8.92 -3.21 -18.50
CA LEU A 55 -8.96 -4.66 -18.34
C LEU A 55 -7.87 -5.18 -17.38
N ILE A 56 -6.61 -4.75 -17.57
CA ILE A 56 -5.50 -5.18 -16.72
C ILE A 56 -5.73 -4.75 -15.28
N ILE A 57 -6.09 -3.48 -15.08
CA ILE A 57 -6.30 -2.89 -13.75
C ILE A 57 -7.50 -3.54 -13.06
N THR A 58 -8.63 -3.69 -13.75
CA THR A 58 -9.83 -4.29 -13.18
C THR A 58 -9.58 -5.74 -12.76
N ARG A 59 -8.93 -6.54 -13.63
CA ARG A 59 -8.59 -7.93 -13.33
C ARG A 59 -7.65 -8.05 -12.14
N PHE A 60 -6.66 -7.15 -12.03
CA PHE A 60 -5.79 -7.08 -10.86
C PHE A 60 -6.58 -6.78 -9.58
N LEU A 61 -7.46 -5.77 -9.60
CA LEU A 61 -8.25 -5.40 -8.44
C LEU A 61 -9.27 -6.47 -8.04
N ASP A 62 -9.88 -7.16 -8.99
CA ASP A 62 -10.82 -8.25 -8.69
C ASP A 62 -10.17 -9.39 -7.90
N GLY A 63 -8.88 -9.65 -8.10
CA GLY A 63 -8.14 -10.67 -7.34
C GLY A 63 -7.41 -10.16 -6.10
N HIS A 64 -7.07 -8.88 -6.04
CA HIS A 64 -6.14 -8.36 -5.04
C HIS A 64 -6.64 -7.17 -4.21
N GLU A 65 -7.77 -6.54 -4.55
CA GLU A 65 -8.26 -5.33 -3.89
C GLU A 65 -8.30 -5.47 -2.36
N GLU A 66 -8.85 -6.58 -1.84
CA GLU A 66 -9.00 -6.79 -0.39
C GLU A 66 -7.67 -7.04 0.34
N THR A 67 -6.60 -7.35 -0.40
CA THR A 67 -5.27 -7.68 0.13
C THR A 67 -4.26 -6.56 -0.06
N LEU A 68 -4.63 -5.45 -0.71
CA LEU A 68 -3.75 -4.31 -0.93
C LEU A 68 -3.45 -3.61 0.40
N SER A 69 -2.16 -3.43 0.66
CA SER A 69 -1.66 -2.60 1.76
C SER A 69 -1.75 -1.10 1.43
N ASP A 70 -1.65 -0.23 2.43
CA ASP A 70 -1.69 1.22 2.23
C ASP A 70 -0.55 1.73 1.35
N GLU A 71 0.65 1.14 1.47
CA GLU A 71 1.81 1.46 0.61
C GLU A 71 1.54 1.07 -0.85
N GLU A 72 0.86 -0.04 -1.08
CA GLU A 72 0.49 -0.46 -2.42
C GLU A 72 -0.65 0.38 -3.00
N VAL A 73 -1.58 0.84 -2.17
CA VAL A 73 -2.61 1.80 -2.58
C VAL A 73 -1.98 3.15 -2.97
N ASP A 74 -0.94 3.58 -2.28
CA ASP A 74 -0.18 4.78 -2.63
C ASP A 74 0.56 4.60 -3.96
N ALA A 75 1.30 3.49 -4.13
CA ALA A 75 1.91 3.12 -5.41
C ALA A 75 0.89 3.07 -6.54
N PHE A 76 -0.27 2.46 -6.29
CA PHE A 76 -1.35 2.40 -7.26
C PHE A 76 -1.84 3.79 -7.64
N SER A 77 -2.02 4.67 -6.64
CA SER A 77 -2.44 6.04 -6.87
C SER A 77 -1.44 6.81 -7.73
N MET A 78 -0.13 6.63 -7.50
CA MET A 78 0.93 7.23 -8.33
C MET A 78 0.91 6.70 -9.76
N LEU A 79 0.80 5.38 -9.96
CA LEU A 79 0.62 4.79 -11.29
C LEU A 79 -0.64 5.34 -11.96
N MET A 80 -1.67 5.66 -11.17
CA MET A 80 -2.90 6.22 -11.69
C MET A 80 -2.81 7.70 -12.10
N GLU A 81 -1.73 8.40 -11.79
CA GLU A 81 -1.51 9.77 -12.27
C GLU A 81 -0.85 9.81 -13.67
N LEU A 82 -0.37 8.66 -14.14
CA LEU A 82 0.26 8.54 -15.45
C LEU A 82 -0.74 8.62 -16.62
N PRO A 83 -0.30 9.16 -17.77
CA PRO A 83 -1.04 9.09 -19.02
C PRO A 83 -1.29 7.64 -19.45
N ASP A 84 -2.41 7.39 -20.12
CA ASP A 84 -2.84 6.03 -20.47
C ASP A 84 -1.79 5.26 -21.31
N ASN A 85 -1.11 5.93 -22.25
CA ASN A 85 -0.07 5.28 -23.07
C ASN A 85 1.17 4.90 -22.26
N ASP A 86 1.60 5.76 -21.34
CA ASP A 86 2.78 5.52 -20.52
C ASP A 86 2.51 4.42 -19.51
N LEU A 87 1.33 4.47 -18.86
CA LEU A 87 0.86 3.41 -17.99
C LEU A 87 0.78 2.07 -18.72
N LEU A 88 0.23 2.03 -19.94
CA LEU A 88 0.18 0.81 -20.73
C LEU A 88 1.58 0.27 -21.04
N ASN A 89 2.53 1.14 -21.41
CA ASN A 89 3.90 0.72 -21.69
C ASN A 89 4.59 0.12 -20.45
N LEU A 90 4.30 0.66 -19.26
CA LEU A 90 4.77 0.10 -18.00
C LEU A 90 4.08 -1.24 -17.71
N LEU A 91 2.77 -1.36 -17.88
CA LEU A 91 2.03 -2.60 -17.64
C LEU A 91 2.45 -3.73 -18.60
N LEU A 92 2.81 -3.40 -19.84
CA LEU A 92 3.30 -4.36 -20.84
C LEU A 92 4.81 -4.64 -20.74
N ALA A 93 5.50 -4.11 -19.73
CA ALA A 93 6.96 -4.22 -19.57
C ALA A 93 7.76 -3.77 -20.80
N ARG A 94 7.21 -2.82 -21.58
CA ARG A 94 7.91 -2.17 -22.69
C ARG A 94 8.90 -1.12 -22.19
N ASN A 95 8.51 -0.44 -21.12
CA ASN A 95 9.33 0.52 -20.40
C ASN A 95 9.42 0.12 -18.92
N GLU A 96 10.47 0.61 -18.26
CA GLU A 96 10.62 0.55 -16.81
C GLU A 96 10.17 1.87 -16.18
N PRO A 97 9.73 1.86 -14.91
CA PRO A 97 9.40 3.10 -14.22
C PRO A 97 10.66 3.94 -14.03
N GLU A 98 10.55 5.23 -14.36
CA GLU A 98 11.63 6.22 -14.31
C GLU A 98 11.13 7.48 -13.58
N GLY A 99 12.06 8.28 -13.03
CA GLY A 99 11.74 9.56 -12.40
C GLY A 99 10.92 9.41 -11.11
N GLU A 100 9.80 10.13 -11.01
CA GLU A 100 8.99 10.20 -9.78
C GLU A 100 8.26 8.91 -9.43
N VAL A 101 8.07 8.01 -10.42
CA VAL A 101 7.45 6.69 -10.21
C VAL A 101 8.47 5.57 -10.00
N ASP A 102 9.77 5.87 -10.06
CA ASP A 102 10.85 4.92 -9.75
C ASP A 102 11.04 4.75 -8.24
N LEU A 103 10.01 4.18 -7.61
CA LEU A 103 10.01 3.91 -6.19
C LEU A 103 9.92 2.39 -5.94
N PRO A 104 10.55 1.87 -4.87
CA PRO A 104 10.56 0.43 -4.59
C PRO A 104 9.16 -0.18 -4.47
N HIS A 105 8.23 0.50 -3.82
CA HIS A 105 6.84 0.04 -3.66
C HIS A 105 6.05 0.09 -4.98
N VAL A 106 6.31 1.09 -5.83
CA VAL A 106 5.72 1.17 -7.19
C VAL A 106 6.23 0.03 -8.07
N ARG A 107 7.55 -0.23 -8.06
CA ARG A 107 8.14 -1.37 -8.79
C ARG A 107 7.58 -2.70 -8.33
N ALA A 108 7.45 -2.89 -7.02
CA ALA A 108 6.88 -4.11 -6.44
C ALA A 108 5.42 -4.33 -6.87
N LEU A 109 4.59 -3.27 -6.79
CA LEU A 109 3.21 -3.33 -7.25
C LEU A 109 3.12 -3.59 -8.76
N LEU A 110 3.92 -2.89 -9.57
CA LEU A 110 3.94 -3.06 -11.01
C LEU A 110 4.30 -4.49 -11.40
N ALA A 111 5.27 -5.11 -10.73
CA ALA A 111 5.62 -6.52 -10.92
C ALA A 111 4.44 -7.45 -10.58
N ARG A 112 3.67 -7.15 -9.53
CA ARG A 112 2.44 -7.91 -9.20
C ARG A 112 1.37 -7.75 -10.26
N MET A 113 1.13 -6.53 -10.77
CA MET A 113 0.14 -6.28 -11.82
C MET A 113 0.50 -6.99 -13.13
N ARG A 114 1.80 -7.09 -13.46
CA ARG A 114 2.32 -7.81 -14.62
C ARG A 114 2.16 -9.34 -14.52
N ALA A 115 1.95 -9.89 -13.32
CA ALA A 115 1.87 -11.33 -13.09
C ALA A 115 0.45 -11.92 -13.18
N VAL A 116 -0.57 -11.09 -13.43
CA VAL A 116 -2.00 -11.46 -13.51
C VAL A 116 -2.41 -11.86 -14.93
#